data_AF-A0AAJ6P5Z7-F1
#
_entry.id   AF-A0AAJ6P5Z7-F1
#
_cell.length_a   1.000
_cell.length_b   1.000
_cell.length_c   1.000
_cell.angle_alpha   90.00
_cell.angle_beta   90.00
_cell.angle_gamma   90.00
#
_symmetry.space_group_name_H-M   'P 1'
#
loop_
_entity.id
_entity.type
_entity.pdbx_description
1 polymer ?
#
loop_
_entity_poly.entity_id
_entity_poly.type
_entity_poly.pdbx_seq_one_letter_code
_entity_poly.pdbx_strand_id
1 'polypeptide(L)'
;MVTLDNKWLLENFLGNNGDPINYKYRPFYQGRVYQKDDLHIIDFKNCRFFLPLDAIEEIAKAADILTQYYLAAFANIEKLWSAQYFPFLSKYHSEMEIAICTIDLEVWYQIQTFIHAHDIDKGKSDWHIFYAHRSYIQVYSPRKIKDLNIGFHGTFFAKDIDNINFQNEITLVWQKPYNSNDIISDKDWWSCEKAYRWITEELIPKATTWQGTNEQSKPFFNIFKKYSTDPSIKYWNKSPRFRDIRKRDLLAYNHFRELNLVEIITELQSFYSSNESNRAYFKTDDISNLYQSLIYLIKQERGHFSYIKSKLVFDDTDCKNITELIDYLNKKISSKNFLMTTGEIELIFRGMLEAIYDDENWISHNLRETVFLALHPFMKFYDHANTIERYSNF
;
A
#
# COMPACT_ATOMS: atom_id res chain seq x y z
N MET A 1 14.59 -4.42 31.97
CA MET A 1 13.29 -3.93 31.49
C MET A 1 13.22 -4.21 30.00
N VAL A 2 12.22 -4.96 29.56
CA VAL A 2 12.00 -5.27 28.15
C VAL A 2 11.20 -4.11 27.56
N THR A 3 11.74 -3.40 26.59
CA THR A 3 11.04 -2.31 25.88
C THR A 3 10.78 -2.79 24.46
N LEU A 4 9.53 -3.16 24.17
CA LEU A 4 9.08 -3.56 22.85
C LEU A 4 8.22 -2.43 22.31
N ASP A 5 8.71 -1.71 21.30
CA ASP A 5 7.90 -0.75 20.57
C ASP A 5 7.00 -1.47 19.55
N ASN A 6 5.98 -0.76 19.06
CA ASN A 6 4.97 -1.30 18.15
C ASN A 6 5.61 -1.90 16.89
N LYS A 7 6.51 -1.14 16.26
CA LYS A 7 7.25 -1.58 15.08
C LYS A 7 8.01 -2.88 15.33
N TRP A 8 8.79 -2.96 16.41
CA TRP A 8 9.53 -4.17 16.74
C TRP A 8 8.61 -5.37 16.96
N LEU A 9 7.49 -5.19 17.68
CA LEU A 9 6.51 -6.26 17.92
C LEU A 9 5.97 -6.81 16.59
N LEU A 10 5.50 -5.94 15.71
CA LEU A 10 4.92 -6.31 14.42
C LEU A 10 5.95 -6.91 13.45
N GLU A 11 7.19 -6.41 13.45
CA GLU A 11 8.24 -6.87 12.55
C GLU A 11 8.96 -8.14 13.01
N ASN A 12 8.96 -8.47 14.30
CA ASN A 12 9.81 -9.53 14.85
C ASN A 12 9.06 -10.60 15.65
N PHE A 13 7.94 -10.26 16.28
CA PHE A 13 7.24 -11.14 17.22
C PHE A 13 5.85 -11.57 16.73
N LEU A 14 5.06 -10.61 16.25
CA LEU A 14 3.69 -10.78 15.78
C LEU A 14 3.65 -10.93 14.26
N GLY A 15 2.53 -11.40 13.71
CA GLY A 15 2.28 -11.35 12.27
C GLY A 15 2.67 -12.60 11.46
N ASN A 16 3.23 -13.65 12.05
CA ASN A 16 3.54 -14.90 11.32
C ASN A 16 2.75 -16.09 11.88
N ASN A 17 1.43 -15.95 11.87
CA ASN A 17 0.50 -16.88 12.52
C ASN A 17 0.58 -18.28 11.91
N GLY A 18 0.86 -19.28 12.74
CA GLY A 18 0.95 -20.69 12.33
C GLY A 18 2.21 -21.05 11.56
N ASP A 19 3.15 -20.12 11.35
CA ASP A 19 4.39 -20.40 10.64
C ASP A 19 5.36 -21.23 11.50
N PRO A 20 6.29 -21.99 10.89
CA PRO A 20 7.26 -22.80 11.61
C PRO A 20 8.17 -21.99 12.55
N ILE A 21 8.65 -22.64 13.62
CA ILE A 21 9.74 -22.10 14.47
C ILE A 21 11.05 -22.10 13.68
N ASN A 22 11.30 -20.98 13.00
CA ASN A 22 12.49 -20.75 12.19
C ASN A 22 12.84 -19.26 12.23
N TYR A 23 14.13 -18.94 12.31
CA TYR A 23 14.58 -17.55 12.47
C TYR A 23 14.16 -16.64 11.31
N LYS A 24 13.94 -17.21 10.12
CA LYS A 24 13.48 -16.48 8.95
C LYS A 24 12.03 -16.02 9.10
N TYR A 25 11.14 -16.89 9.57
CA TYR A 25 9.69 -16.62 9.65
C TYR A 25 9.30 -16.01 11.00
N ARG A 26 10.04 -16.36 12.06
CA ARG A 26 9.84 -15.89 13.42
C ARG A 26 11.14 -15.27 13.94
N PRO A 27 11.43 -13.99 13.61
CA PRO A 27 12.72 -13.36 13.94
C PRO A 27 13.05 -13.31 15.43
N PHE A 28 12.06 -13.35 16.32
CA PHE A 28 12.33 -13.49 17.76
C PHE A 28 13.05 -14.81 18.12
N TYR A 29 13.03 -15.84 17.27
CA TYR A 29 13.77 -17.08 17.43
C TYR A 29 15.11 -17.02 16.69
N GLN A 30 16.20 -17.34 17.38
CA GLN A 30 17.57 -17.18 16.86
C GLN A 30 18.31 -18.52 16.63
N GLY A 31 17.60 -19.65 16.76
CA GLY A 31 18.19 -20.97 16.54
C GLY A 31 18.59 -21.69 17.82
N ARG A 32 19.42 -22.74 17.67
CA ARG A 32 19.91 -23.57 18.77
C ARG A 32 21.14 -22.95 19.44
N VAL A 33 21.32 -23.25 20.72
CA VAL A 33 22.56 -22.92 21.43
C VAL A 33 23.66 -23.88 20.99
N TYR A 34 24.82 -23.33 20.63
CA TYR A 34 25.99 -24.14 20.28
C TYR A 34 26.34 -25.11 21.43
N GLN A 35 26.49 -26.41 21.11
CA GLN A 35 26.81 -27.50 22.05
C GLN A 35 25.75 -27.80 23.12
N LYS A 36 24.52 -27.26 23.02
CA LYS A 36 23.39 -27.61 23.90
C LYS A 36 22.15 -27.83 23.06
N ASP A 37 21.95 -29.07 22.61
CA ASP A 37 20.87 -29.42 21.68
C ASP A 37 19.47 -29.20 22.26
N ASP A 38 19.33 -29.21 23.59
CA ASP A 38 18.05 -29.04 24.29
C ASP A 38 17.66 -27.56 24.48
N LEU A 39 18.56 -26.62 24.16
CA LEU A 39 18.35 -25.20 24.39
C LEU A 39 18.38 -24.41 23.09
N HIS A 40 17.46 -23.47 23.03
CA HIS A 40 17.24 -22.59 21.91
C HIS A 40 17.23 -21.14 22.36
N ILE A 41 17.57 -20.26 21.45
CA ILE A 41 17.76 -18.84 21.71
C ILE A 41 16.51 -18.09 21.25
N ILE A 42 15.93 -17.29 22.15
CA ILE A 42 14.96 -16.26 21.80
C ILE A 42 15.51 -14.87 22.11
N ASP A 43 15.17 -13.90 21.28
CA ASP A 43 15.63 -12.52 21.37
C ASP A 43 14.44 -11.55 21.38
N PHE A 44 14.24 -10.91 22.54
CA PHE A 44 13.28 -9.83 22.76
C PHE A 44 14.01 -8.48 22.85
N LYS A 45 14.69 -8.12 21.75
CA LYS A 45 15.41 -6.87 21.52
C LYS A 45 16.61 -6.66 22.45
N ASN A 46 16.35 -6.41 23.72
CA ASN A 46 17.36 -6.13 24.75
C ASN A 46 17.51 -7.30 25.74
N CYS A 47 16.77 -8.39 25.56
CA CYS A 47 16.79 -9.55 26.44
C CYS A 47 16.83 -10.83 25.63
N ARG A 48 17.83 -11.66 25.90
CA ARG A 48 18.00 -12.98 25.29
C ARG A 48 17.72 -14.06 26.32
N PHE A 49 16.92 -15.04 25.96
CA PHE A 49 16.62 -16.18 26.82
C PHE A 49 17.02 -17.49 26.15
N PHE A 50 17.32 -18.48 26.98
CA PHE A 50 17.65 -19.83 26.57
C PHE A 50 16.55 -20.76 27.07
N LEU A 51 15.75 -21.30 26.16
CA LEU A 51 14.55 -22.06 26.49
C LEU A 51 14.54 -23.39 25.73
N PRO A 52 13.88 -24.42 26.28
CA PRO A 52 13.59 -25.64 25.54
C PRO A 52 12.58 -25.38 24.41
N LEU A 53 12.54 -26.27 23.42
CA LEU A 53 11.74 -26.08 22.20
C LEU A 53 10.24 -25.97 22.48
N ASP A 54 9.71 -26.78 23.40
CA ASP A 54 8.31 -26.77 23.83
C ASP A 54 7.89 -25.41 24.41
N ALA A 55 8.74 -24.78 25.21
CA ALA A 55 8.50 -23.43 25.71
C ALA A 55 8.47 -22.39 24.58
N ILE A 56 9.29 -22.55 23.54
CA ILE A 56 9.28 -21.65 22.36
C ILE A 56 8.02 -21.85 21.53
N GLU A 57 7.55 -23.09 21.38
CA GLU A 57 6.28 -23.39 20.72
C GLU A 57 5.10 -22.73 21.45
N GLU A 58 5.08 -22.76 22.78
CA GLU A 58 4.04 -22.06 23.56
C GLU A 58 4.13 -20.53 23.41
N ILE A 59 5.34 -19.96 23.40
CA ILE A 59 5.53 -18.53 23.12
C ILE A 59 5.02 -18.17 21.72
N ALA A 60 5.29 -18.99 20.71
CA ALA A 60 4.82 -18.77 19.35
C ALA A 60 3.29 -18.86 19.26
N LYS A 61 2.65 -19.83 19.92
CA LYS A 61 1.19 -19.90 20.01
C LYS A 61 0.60 -18.65 20.68
N ALA A 62 1.22 -18.18 21.76
CA ALA A 62 0.79 -16.95 22.42
C ALA A 62 0.95 -15.72 21.50
N ALA A 63 2.04 -15.63 20.74
CA ALA A 63 2.25 -14.59 19.74
C ALA A 63 1.19 -14.62 18.63
N ASP A 64 0.82 -15.82 18.17
CA ASP A 64 -0.19 -16.01 17.13
C ASP A 64 -1.58 -15.55 17.61
N ILE A 65 -1.95 -15.90 18.86
CA ILE A 65 -3.18 -15.43 19.49
C ILE A 65 -3.15 -13.91 19.65
N LEU A 66 -2.06 -13.36 20.17
CA LEU A 66 -1.92 -11.91 20.38
C LEU A 66 -1.99 -11.15 19.05
N THR A 67 -1.39 -11.69 17.99
CA THR A 67 -1.46 -11.10 16.63
C THR A 67 -2.91 -10.91 16.19
N GLN A 68 -3.79 -11.89 16.41
CA GLN A 68 -5.20 -11.78 16.01
C GLN A 68 -5.91 -10.63 16.73
N TYR A 69 -5.73 -10.52 18.05
CA TYR A 69 -6.30 -9.42 18.83
C TYR A 69 -5.71 -8.07 18.44
N TYR A 70 -4.41 -8.03 18.18
CA TYR A 70 -3.69 -6.82 17.83
C TYR A 70 -4.13 -6.27 16.47
N LEU A 71 -4.18 -7.11 15.45
CA LEU A 71 -4.67 -6.73 14.11
C LEU A 71 -6.17 -6.38 14.14
N ALA A 72 -6.99 -7.10 14.92
CA ALA A 72 -8.40 -6.77 15.06
C ALA A 72 -8.62 -5.40 15.72
N ALA A 73 -7.78 -5.03 16.70
CA ALA A 73 -7.85 -3.71 17.34
C ALA A 73 -7.55 -2.59 16.33
N PHE A 74 -6.51 -2.74 15.50
CA PHE A 74 -6.22 -1.76 14.44
C PHE A 74 -7.28 -1.71 13.36
N ALA A 75 -7.80 -2.85 12.91
CA ALA A 75 -8.89 -2.90 11.94
C ALA A 75 -10.15 -2.17 12.46
N ASN A 76 -10.42 -2.23 13.77
CA ASN A 76 -11.50 -1.47 14.39
C ASN A 76 -11.24 0.04 14.36
N ILE A 77 -10.00 0.48 14.58
CA ILE A 77 -9.60 1.89 14.47
C ILE A 77 -9.74 2.38 13.02
N GLU A 78 -9.23 1.63 12.05
CA GLU A 78 -9.39 1.93 10.62
C GLU A 78 -10.86 2.03 10.23
N LYS A 79 -11.69 1.11 10.73
CA LYS A 79 -13.14 1.15 10.49
C LYS A 79 -13.79 2.39 11.09
N LEU A 80 -13.44 2.76 12.32
CA LEU A 80 -13.97 3.94 12.99
C LEU A 80 -13.65 5.22 12.20
N TRP A 81 -12.44 5.30 11.63
CA TRP A 81 -11.98 6.48 10.89
C TRP A 81 -12.22 6.40 9.39
N SER A 82 -12.78 5.29 8.89
CA SER A 82 -12.83 4.96 7.46
C SER A 82 -11.47 5.17 6.78
N ALA A 83 -10.42 4.70 7.44
CA ALA A 83 -9.02 4.90 7.09
C ALA A 83 -8.40 3.65 6.44
N GLN A 84 -9.20 2.72 5.92
CA GLN A 84 -8.68 1.53 5.27
C GLN A 84 -7.75 1.92 4.11
N TYR A 85 -6.61 1.24 4.02
CA TYR A 85 -5.60 1.40 2.96
C TYR A 85 -4.85 2.73 2.95
N PHE A 86 -5.24 3.72 3.76
CA PHE A 86 -4.50 4.97 3.87
C PHE A 86 -3.19 4.77 4.65
N PRO A 87 -2.08 5.40 4.24
CA PRO A 87 -0.84 5.34 4.99
C PRO A 87 -0.94 6.07 6.33
N PHE A 88 -0.56 5.39 7.42
CA PHE A 88 -0.35 6.00 8.73
C PHE A 88 1.04 6.63 8.79
N LEU A 89 1.12 7.84 9.36
CA LEU A 89 2.35 8.60 9.48
C LEU A 89 2.81 8.64 10.92
N SER A 90 3.94 8.00 11.21
CA SER A 90 4.64 8.15 12.48
C SER A 90 5.77 9.17 12.30
N LYS A 91 5.51 10.46 12.57
CA LYS A 91 6.58 11.43 12.84
C LYS A 91 6.22 12.23 14.08
N TYR A 92 7.15 12.21 15.03
CA TYR A 92 7.29 13.06 16.23
C TYR A 92 6.02 13.75 16.73
N HIS A 93 5.68 13.44 17.99
CA HIS A 93 4.52 13.91 18.77
C HIS A 93 3.33 12.95 18.72
N SER A 94 2.63 12.89 19.85
CA SER A 94 1.57 11.95 20.23
C SER A 94 0.28 12.03 19.40
N GLU A 95 0.35 12.58 18.20
CA GLU A 95 -0.80 12.84 17.35
C GLU A 95 -0.73 11.98 16.11
N MET A 96 -1.76 11.15 15.95
CA MET A 96 -1.90 10.27 14.81
C MET A 96 -2.30 11.04 13.57
N GLU A 97 -1.56 10.81 12.51
CA GLU A 97 -1.73 11.46 11.23
C GLU A 97 -1.89 10.42 10.12
N ILE A 98 -2.81 10.70 9.20
CA ILE A 98 -3.17 9.78 8.12
C ILE A 98 -3.03 10.53 6.80
N ALA A 99 -2.16 10.03 5.92
CA ALA A 99 -1.97 10.62 4.60
C ALA A 99 -3.21 10.35 3.73
N ILE A 100 -3.78 11.39 3.12
CA ILE A 100 -5.02 11.30 2.33
C ILE A 100 -4.72 11.20 0.84
N CYS A 101 -3.96 12.14 0.29
CA CYS A 101 -3.53 12.15 -1.11
C CYS A 101 -2.31 13.05 -1.28
N THR A 102 -1.56 12.87 -2.37
CA THR A 102 -0.61 13.89 -2.80
C THR A 102 -1.23 14.78 -3.87
N ILE A 103 -0.83 16.04 -3.90
CA ILE A 103 -1.23 17.03 -4.90
C ILE A 103 0.00 17.80 -5.38
N ASP A 104 -0.04 18.27 -6.62
CA ASP A 104 0.98 19.18 -7.12
C ASP A 104 1.01 20.48 -6.29
N LEU A 105 2.21 21.03 -6.08
CA LEU A 105 2.39 22.30 -5.38
C LEU A 105 1.59 23.44 -6.04
N GLU A 106 1.46 23.42 -7.37
CA GLU A 106 0.62 24.39 -8.06
C GLU A 106 -0.83 24.28 -7.60
N VAL A 107 -1.42 23.08 -7.63
CA VAL A 107 -2.79 22.80 -7.15
C VAL A 107 -2.95 23.24 -5.70
N TRP A 108 -1.96 22.99 -4.84
CA TRP A 108 -1.95 23.48 -3.48
C TRP A 108 -2.05 25.02 -3.40
N TYR A 109 -1.29 25.77 -4.20
CA TYR A 109 -1.41 27.22 -4.25
C TYR A 109 -2.79 27.69 -4.74
N GLN A 110 -3.41 26.95 -5.66
CA GLN A 110 -4.76 27.24 -6.13
C GLN A 110 -5.79 27.06 -5.00
N ILE A 111 -5.70 25.95 -4.26
CA ILE A 111 -6.51 25.67 -3.07
C ILE A 111 -6.31 26.77 -2.03
N GLN A 112 -5.07 27.13 -1.71
CA GLN A 112 -4.76 28.16 -0.74
C GLN A 112 -5.38 29.51 -1.10
N THR A 113 -5.28 29.93 -2.36
CA THR A 113 -5.90 31.17 -2.84
C THR A 113 -7.42 31.11 -2.71
N PHE A 114 -8.02 29.98 -3.08
CA PHE A 114 -9.46 29.76 -3.01
C PHE A 114 -9.98 29.82 -1.56
N ILE A 115 -9.30 29.14 -0.63
CA ILE A 115 -9.63 29.11 0.80
C ILE A 115 -9.56 30.52 1.39
N HIS A 116 -8.51 31.29 1.11
CA HIS A 116 -8.38 32.66 1.61
C HIS A 116 -9.46 33.60 1.05
N ALA A 117 -9.95 33.36 -0.16
CA ALA A 117 -11.05 34.13 -0.75
C ALA A 117 -12.41 33.77 -0.14
N HIS A 118 -12.58 32.53 0.30
CA HIS A 118 -13.80 32.01 0.94
C HIS A 118 -13.61 31.76 2.43
N ASP A 119 -12.85 32.63 3.10
CA ASP A 119 -12.76 32.61 4.56
C ASP A 119 -14.14 32.89 5.18
N ILE A 120 -14.46 32.27 6.32
CA ILE A 120 -15.76 32.41 6.98
C ILE A 120 -16.19 33.86 7.21
N ASP A 121 -15.25 34.77 7.41
CA ASP A 121 -15.53 36.18 7.69
C ASP A 121 -15.73 37.02 6.42
N LYS A 122 -15.50 36.45 5.22
CA LYS A 122 -15.54 37.17 3.94
C LYS A 122 -16.81 36.99 3.13
N GLY A 123 -17.74 36.16 3.58
CA GLY A 123 -19.00 35.96 2.88
C GLY A 123 -19.90 34.87 3.44
N LYS A 124 -20.94 34.54 2.68
CA LYS A 124 -22.03 33.65 3.13
C LYS A 124 -22.39 32.52 2.17
N SER A 125 -21.64 32.34 1.09
CA SER A 125 -21.86 31.19 0.18
C SER A 125 -21.51 29.87 0.89
N ASP A 126 -21.92 28.76 0.28
CA ASP A 126 -21.65 27.40 0.80
C ASP A 126 -20.16 27.07 0.91
N TRP A 127 -19.28 27.85 0.25
CA TRP A 127 -17.82 27.69 0.33
C TRP A 127 -17.17 28.59 1.38
N HIS A 128 -17.91 29.51 2.01
CA HIS A 128 -17.40 30.33 3.13
C HIS A 128 -17.43 29.53 4.43
N ILE A 129 -16.64 28.46 4.45
CA ILE A 129 -16.55 27.44 5.51
C ILE A 129 -15.11 27.21 5.94
N PHE A 130 -14.20 28.12 5.61
CA PHE A 130 -12.77 27.97 5.91
C PHE A 130 -12.30 28.92 7.00
N TYR A 131 -11.56 28.37 7.97
CA TYR A 131 -10.60 29.16 8.73
C TYR A 131 -9.31 29.24 7.91
N ALA A 132 -9.11 30.35 7.19
CA ALA A 132 -7.99 30.43 6.25
C ALA A 132 -6.64 30.47 6.99
N HIS A 133 -5.78 29.52 6.64
CA HIS A 133 -4.40 29.46 7.11
C HIS A 133 -3.48 28.98 5.98
N ARG A 134 -2.21 29.42 5.99
CA ARG A 134 -1.26 29.15 4.89
C ARG A 134 -0.76 27.70 4.83
N SER A 135 -0.85 26.98 5.94
CA SER A 135 -0.20 25.65 6.10
C SER A 135 -1.18 24.49 6.23
N TYR A 136 -2.48 24.77 6.32
CA TYR A 136 -3.50 23.73 6.44
C TYR A 136 -4.85 24.20 5.89
N ILE A 137 -5.72 23.24 5.62
CA ILE A 137 -7.13 23.44 5.30
C ILE A 137 -7.90 23.12 6.57
N GLN A 138 -8.63 24.09 7.11
CA GLN A 138 -9.50 23.85 8.25
C GLN A 138 -10.93 24.21 7.90
N VAL A 139 -11.81 23.22 7.97
CA VAL A 139 -13.21 23.35 7.58
C VAL A 139 -14.05 23.54 8.83
N TYR A 140 -14.80 24.64 8.86
CA TYR A 140 -15.65 25.05 9.97
C TYR A 140 -16.94 25.68 9.45
N SER A 141 -18.06 25.18 9.96
CA SER A 141 -19.38 25.76 9.67
C SER A 141 -19.83 26.61 10.87
N PRO A 142 -19.81 27.96 10.78
CA PRO A 142 -20.29 28.84 11.86
C PRO A 142 -21.81 28.79 12.03
N ARG A 143 -22.52 28.18 11.09
CA ARG A 143 -23.97 28.05 11.03
C ARG A 143 -24.29 26.69 10.41
N LYS A 144 -25.51 26.19 10.62
CA LYS A 144 -25.95 24.97 9.95
C LYS A 144 -26.04 25.23 8.44
N ILE A 145 -25.27 24.49 7.65
CA ILE A 145 -25.23 24.60 6.19
C ILE A 145 -25.64 23.26 5.63
N LYS A 146 -26.81 23.18 4.97
CA LYS A 146 -27.37 22.01 4.28
C LYS A 146 -27.08 20.65 4.95
N ASP A 147 -25.91 20.07 4.67
CA ASP A 147 -25.48 18.73 5.08
C ASP A 147 -24.48 18.72 6.26
N LEU A 148 -24.09 19.88 6.79
CA LEU A 148 -23.11 20.07 7.88
C LEU A 148 -23.75 20.67 9.13
N ASN A 149 -23.36 20.14 10.29
CA ASN A 149 -23.69 20.72 11.59
C ASN A 149 -22.81 21.94 11.89
N ILE A 150 -23.12 22.67 12.96
CA ILE A 150 -22.27 23.77 13.41
C ILE A 150 -21.03 23.17 14.09
N GLY A 151 -19.83 23.58 13.68
CA GLY A 151 -18.59 23.08 14.26
C GLY A 151 -17.48 22.85 13.23
N PHE A 152 -16.41 22.20 13.69
CA PHE A 152 -15.30 21.79 12.84
C PHE A 152 -15.62 20.48 12.12
N HIS A 153 -15.19 20.39 10.86
CA HIS A 153 -15.39 19.21 10.01
C HIS A 153 -14.10 18.51 9.61
N GLY A 154 -12.95 19.11 9.88
CA GLY A 154 -11.66 18.48 9.64
C GLY A 154 -10.55 19.52 9.54
N THR A 155 -9.33 19.06 9.85
CA THR A 155 -8.12 19.82 9.64
C THR A 155 -7.14 18.98 8.84
N PHE A 156 -6.64 19.56 7.75
CA PHE A 156 -5.78 18.88 6.78
C PHE A 156 -4.47 19.65 6.62
N PHE A 157 -3.37 19.08 7.07
CA PHE A 157 -2.05 19.70 6.94
C PHE A 157 -1.43 19.34 5.61
N ALA A 158 -0.75 20.30 5.00
CA ALA A 158 0.10 20.02 3.84
C ALA A 158 1.51 19.74 4.33
N LYS A 159 2.04 18.55 4.03
CA LYS A 159 3.36 18.09 4.47
C LYS A 159 4.16 17.52 3.31
N ASP A 160 5.44 17.81 3.30
CA ASP A 160 6.43 17.12 2.48
C ASP A 160 6.90 15.87 3.24
N ILE A 161 6.59 14.69 2.71
CA ILE A 161 6.80 13.40 3.35
C ILE A 161 7.72 12.55 2.50
N ASP A 162 8.90 12.25 3.05
CA ASP A 162 9.88 11.34 2.48
C ASP A 162 9.23 10.00 2.06
N ASN A 163 9.58 9.50 0.87
CA ASN A 163 9.07 8.26 0.28
C ASN A 163 7.58 8.24 -0.10
N ILE A 164 6.83 9.32 0.18
CA ILE A 164 5.46 9.51 -0.34
C ILE A 164 5.45 10.53 -1.46
N ASN A 165 6.11 11.68 -1.29
CA ASN A 165 6.06 12.78 -2.25
C ASN A 165 7.09 12.64 -3.38
N PHE A 166 6.66 12.93 -4.62
CA PHE A 166 7.57 13.20 -5.73
C PHE A 166 8.03 14.67 -5.73
N GLN A 167 9.01 14.97 -6.60
CA GLN A 167 9.46 16.34 -6.82
C GLN A 167 8.28 17.22 -7.26
N ASN A 168 8.00 18.27 -6.49
CA ASN A 168 6.86 19.21 -6.64
C ASN A 168 5.49 18.71 -6.15
N GLU A 169 5.44 17.67 -5.32
CA GLU A 169 4.21 17.26 -4.65
C GLU A 169 4.19 17.67 -3.17
N ILE A 170 2.99 17.79 -2.61
CA ILE A 170 2.77 17.87 -1.18
C ILE A 170 1.66 16.90 -0.78
N THR A 171 1.77 16.28 0.39
CA THR A 171 0.77 15.34 0.92
C THR A 171 -0.21 16.08 1.83
N LEU A 172 -1.50 15.88 1.60
CA LEU A 172 -2.54 16.31 2.54
C LEU A 172 -2.73 15.24 3.61
N VAL A 173 -2.69 15.66 4.86
CA VAL A 173 -2.69 14.78 6.04
C VAL A 173 -3.90 15.08 6.90
N TRP A 174 -4.73 14.07 7.15
CA TRP A 174 -5.87 14.14 8.07
C TRP A 174 -5.42 13.93 9.51
N GLN A 175 -5.99 14.74 10.40
CA GLN A 175 -5.80 14.64 11.84
C GLN A 175 -7.09 14.12 12.51
N LYS A 176 -6.93 13.31 13.56
CA LYS A 176 -8.04 12.90 14.40
C LYS A 176 -8.72 14.11 15.08
N PRO A 177 -10.00 13.99 15.49
CA PRO A 177 -10.68 15.07 16.19
C PRO A 177 -9.92 15.53 17.44
N TYR A 178 -9.98 16.85 17.71
CA TYR A 178 -9.31 17.46 18.86
C TYR A 178 -9.93 17.02 20.19
N ASN A 179 -11.26 16.94 20.25
CA ASN A 179 -11.98 16.53 21.45
C ASN A 179 -12.48 15.09 21.33
N SER A 180 -12.45 14.35 22.45
CA SER A 180 -13.00 12.99 22.50
C SER A 180 -14.51 12.91 22.24
N ASN A 181 -15.20 14.05 22.34
CA ASN A 181 -16.65 14.16 22.11
C ASN A 181 -17.00 14.46 20.65
N ASP A 182 -16.02 14.81 19.82
CA ASP A 182 -16.25 15.08 18.41
C ASP A 182 -16.53 13.74 17.70
N ILE A 183 -17.70 13.66 17.08
CA ILE A 183 -18.17 12.45 16.42
C ILE A 183 -17.63 12.45 14.99
N ILE A 184 -17.02 11.34 14.59
CA ILE A 184 -16.64 11.14 13.19
C ILE A 184 -17.89 10.79 12.40
N SER A 185 -18.32 11.68 11.52
CA SER A 185 -19.55 11.56 10.72
C SER A 185 -19.48 12.46 9.48
N ASP A 186 -20.36 12.22 8.51
CA ASP A 186 -20.45 13.09 7.32
C ASP A 186 -20.86 14.53 7.63
N LYS A 187 -21.49 14.76 8.80
CA LYS A 187 -22.05 16.07 9.20
C LYS A 187 -21.17 16.82 10.20
N ASP A 188 -20.31 16.10 10.91
CA ASP A 188 -19.44 16.59 11.97
C ASP A 188 -17.98 16.44 11.50
N TRP A 189 -17.11 15.74 12.24
CA TRP A 189 -15.73 15.53 11.82
C TRP A 189 -15.65 14.47 10.72
N TRP A 190 -15.19 14.84 9.54
CA TRP A 190 -15.14 13.91 8.41
C TRP A 190 -14.15 12.78 8.64
N SER A 191 -14.57 11.58 8.23
CA SER A 191 -13.71 10.40 8.14
C SER A 191 -12.65 10.57 7.04
N CYS A 192 -11.61 9.74 7.03
CA CYS A 192 -10.55 9.80 6.02
C CYS A 192 -11.11 9.63 4.59
N GLU A 193 -11.99 8.64 4.38
CA GLU A 193 -12.64 8.44 3.08
C GLU A 193 -13.53 9.63 2.67
N LYS A 194 -14.33 10.18 3.60
CA LYS A 194 -15.17 11.35 3.32
C LYS A 194 -14.32 12.56 2.92
N ALA A 195 -13.25 12.80 3.67
CA ALA A 195 -12.31 13.87 3.38
C ALA A 195 -11.61 13.68 2.04
N TYR A 196 -11.11 12.48 1.74
CA TYR A 196 -10.50 12.15 0.45
C TYR A 196 -11.43 12.49 -0.71
N ARG A 197 -12.68 12.03 -0.65
CA ARG A 197 -13.68 12.30 -1.69
C ARG A 197 -14.01 13.78 -1.80
N TRP A 198 -14.23 14.48 -0.69
CA TRP A 198 -14.50 15.91 -0.72
C TRP A 198 -13.31 16.71 -1.30
N ILE A 199 -12.07 16.38 -0.92
CA ILE A 199 -10.87 17.04 -1.44
C ILE A 199 -10.75 16.81 -2.95
N THR A 200 -10.85 15.56 -3.39
CA THR A 200 -10.53 15.15 -4.78
C THR A 200 -11.68 15.39 -5.76
N GLU A 201 -12.93 15.17 -5.33
CA GLU A 201 -14.13 15.29 -6.16
C GLU A 201 -14.76 16.70 -6.09
N GLU A 202 -14.55 17.46 -5.02
CA GLU A 202 -15.20 18.78 -4.84
C GLU A 202 -14.20 19.95 -4.75
N LEU A 203 -13.30 19.95 -3.75
CA LEU A 203 -12.42 21.10 -3.47
C LEU A 203 -11.43 21.37 -4.61
N ILE A 204 -10.66 20.37 -5.05
CA ILE A 204 -9.67 20.54 -6.12
C ILE A 204 -10.34 21.03 -7.41
N PRO A 205 -11.42 20.40 -7.91
CA PRO A 205 -12.16 20.91 -9.07
C PRO A 205 -12.68 22.34 -8.87
N LYS A 206 -13.20 22.68 -7.69
CA LYS A 206 -13.75 24.02 -7.44
C LYS A 206 -12.66 25.10 -7.39
N ALA A 207 -11.56 24.85 -6.68
CA ALA A 207 -10.47 25.81 -6.54
C ALA A 207 -9.81 26.12 -7.89
N THR A 208 -9.50 25.08 -8.66
CA THR A 208 -8.88 25.18 -9.98
C THR A 208 -9.78 25.92 -10.99
N THR A 209 -11.09 25.62 -11.03
CA THR A 209 -12.03 26.29 -11.94
C THR A 209 -12.28 27.74 -11.54
N TRP A 210 -12.41 28.03 -10.25
CA TRP A 210 -12.61 29.39 -9.73
C TRP A 210 -11.46 30.32 -10.13
N GLN A 211 -10.21 29.87 -10.03
CA GLN A 211 -9.06 30.66 -10.48
C GLN A 211 -9.11 30.92 -11.99
N GLY A 212 -9.38 29.89 -12.80
CA GLY A 212 -9.51 30.04 -14.25
C GLY A 212 -10.57 31.08 -14.67
N THR A 213 -11.69 31.17 -13.93
CA THR A 213 -12.74 32.18 -14.17
C THR A 213 -12.40 33.57 -13.62
N ASN A 214 -11.68 33.65 -12.49
CA ASN A 214 -11.30 34.93 -11.88
C ASN A 214 -10.09 35.60 -12.54
N GLU A 215 -9.22 34.84 -13.19
CA GLU A 215 -8.15 35.39 -14.01
C GLU A 215 -8.70 35.98 -15.33
N GLN A 216 -9.79 35.44 -15.85
CA GLN A 216 -10.46 35.97 -17.04
C GLN A 216 -11.21 37.30 -16.78
N SER A 217 -11.51 37.62 -15.52
CA SER A 217 -12.28 38.82 -15.14
C SER A 217 -11.41 40.00 -14.66
N LYS A 218 -10.08 39.89 -14.69
CA LYS A 218 -9.17 41.02 -14.38
C LYS A 218 -8.86 41.85 -15.64
N PRO A 219 -9.32 43.12 -15.73
CA PRO A 219 -9.22 43.92 -16.97
C PRO A 219 -7.79 44.28 -17.40
N PHE A 220 -6.79 44.15 -16.52
CA PHE A 220 -5.40 44.53 -16.80
C PHE A 220 -4.51 43.43 -17.40
N PHE A 221 -4.98 42.18 -17.49
CA PHE A 221 -4.19 41.08 -18.07
C PHE A 221 -4.49 40.78 -19.55
N ASN A 222 -5.47 41.45 -20.16
CA ASN A 222 -5.84 41.24 -21.57
C ASN A 222 -4.85 41.83 -22.59
N ILE A 223 -3.81 42.55 -22.15
CA ILE A 223 -2.78 43.10 -23.06
C ILE A 223 -1.60 42.13 -23.25
N PHE A 224 -1.38 41.20 -22.32
CA PHE A 224 -0.29 40.21 -22.43
C PHE A 224 -0.72 38.86 -23.02
N LYS A 225 -2.01 38.68 -23.33
CA LYS A 225 -2.57 37.40 -23.78
C LYS A 225 -2.76 37.29 -25.30
N LYS A 226 -1.91 37.95 -26.10
CA LYS A 226 -1.88 37.74 -27.56
C LYS A 226 -0.85 36.73 -28.04
N TYR A 227 -0.07 36.14 -27.12
CA TYR A 227 0.93 35.11 -27.43
C TYR A 227 1.02 34.00 -26.36
N SER A 228 -0.10 33.46 -25.90
CA SER A 228 -0.06 32.19 -25.15
C SER A 228 -1.17 31.23 -25.60
N THR A 229 -0.97 30.62 -26.76
CA THR A 229 -1.32 29.20 -26.92
C THR A 229 -0.34 28.41 -26.05
N ASP A 230 -0.46 28.51 -24.73
CA ASP A 230 0.47 27.83 -23.83
C ASP A 230 0.14 26.33 -23.85
N PRO A 231 1.06 25.46 -24.31
CA PRO A 231 0.89 24.01 -24.22
C PRO A 231 0.70 23.49 -22.80
N SER A 232 1.00 24.29 -21.75
CA SER A 232 0.78 23.92 -20.34
C SER A 232 -0.68 23.60 -20.04
N ILE A 233 -1.65 24.44 -20.43
CA ILE A 233 -3.09 24.22 -20.19
C ILE A 233 -3.60 22.92 -20.85
N LYS A 234 -3.00 22.53 -21.98
CA LYS A 234 -3.29 21.26 -22.69
C LYS A 234 -2.59 20.05 -22.03
N TYR A 235 -1.46 20.26 -21.38
CA TYR A 235 -0.72 19.25 -20.62
C TYR A 235 -1.42 18.93 -19.28
N TRP A 236 -1.95 19.95 -18.61
CA TRP A 236 -2.68 19.85 -17.32
C TRP A 236 -4.03 19.15 -17.38
N ASN A 237 -4.64 19.05 -18.56
CA ASN A 237 -5.85 18.25 -18.77
C ASN A 237 -5.56 16.74 -18.95
N LYS A 238 -4.27 16.34 -19.01
CA LYS A 238 -3.85 14.95 -19.20
C LYS A 238 -3.19 14.32 -17.96
N SER A 239 -2.62 15.10 -17.05
CA SER A 239 -2.04 14.60 -15.81
C SER A 239 -3.06 14.68 -14.66
N PRO A 240 -3.19 13.65 -13.82
CA PRO A 240 -4.06 13.72 -12.66
C PRO A 240 -3.54 14.80 -11.69
N ARG A 241 -4.44 15.69 -11.23
CA ARG A 241 -4.12 16.84 -10.33
C ARG A 241 -3.79 16.42 -8.89
N PHE A 242 -3.89 15.13 -8.62
CA PHE A 242 -3.62 14.48 -7.35
C PHE A 242 -3.25 13.03 -7.63
N ARG A 243 -2.60 12.37 -6.69
CA ARG A 243 -2.35 10.94 -6.73
C ARG A 243 -2.98 10.26 -5.53
N ASP A 244 -3.70 9.18 -5.82
CA ASP A 244 -4.18 8.26 -4.79
C ASP A 244 -2.98 7.49 -4.23
N ILE A 245 -2.78 7.57 -2.92
CA ILE A 245 -1.66 6.93 -2.22
C ILE A 245 -2.10 5.72 -1.39
N ARG A 246 -3.38 5.34 -1.49
CA ARG A 246 -3.89 4.15 -0.80
C ARG A 246 -3.30 2.90 -1.41
N LYS A 247 -2.75 2.01 -0.57
CA LYS A 247 -2.34 0.66 -0.97
C LYS A 247 -3.50 -0.30 -0.70
N ARG A 248 -4.32 -0.55 -1.72
CA ARG A 248 -5.46 -1.47 -1.60
C ARG A 248 -4.98 -2.91 -1.59
N ASP A 249 -5.49 -3.69 -0.65
CA ASP A 249 -5.29 -5.13 -0.63
C ASP A 249 -5.80 -5.76 -1.93
N LEU A 250 -5.05 -6.71 -2.48
CA LEU A 250 -5.39 -7.41 -3.72
C LEU A 250 -6.61 -8.32 -3.52
N LEU A 251 -6.71 -9.01 -2.39
CA LEU A 251 -7.80 -9.95 -2.13
C LEU A 251 -9.08 -9.28 -1.62
N ALA A 252 -8.98 -8.08 -1.04
CA ALA A 252 -10.15 -7.39 -0.51
C ALA A 252 -11.17 -7.10 -1.61
N TYR A 253 -12.42 -7.53 -1.39
CA TYR A 253 -13.53 -7.41 -2.34
C TYR A 253 -13.23 -7.96 -3.75
N ASN A 254 -12.27 -8.88 -3.88
CA ASN A 254 -11.74 -9.37 -5.16
C ASN A 254 -11.15 -8.28 -6.06
N HIS A 255 -10.48 -7.27 -5.48
CA HIS A 255 -9.81 -6.18 -6.22
C HIS A 255 -8.86 -6.71 -7.31
N PHE A 256 -8.17 -7.83 -7.09
CA PHE A 256 -7.36 -8.50 -8.11
C PHE A 256 -8.12 -8.88 -9.39
N ARG A 257 -9.46 -8.95 -9.39
CA ARG A 257 -10.25 -9.19 -10.62
C ARG A 257 -10.50 -7.91 -11.42
N GLU A 258 -10.38 -6.75 -10.78
CA GLU A 258 -10.48 -5.44 -11.42
C GLU A 258 -9.16 -5.05 -12.10
N LEU A 259 -8.05 -5.60 -11.61
CA LEU A 259 -6.71 -5.43 -12.16
C LEU A 259 -6.42 -6.42 -13.27
N ASN A 260 -5.52 -6.04 -14.17
CA ASN A 260 -4.99 -6.96 -15.17
C ASN A 260 -3.91 -7.89 -14.57
N LEU A 261 -3.63 -9.01 -15.23
CA LEU A 261 -2.72 -10.02 -14.68
C LEU A 261 -1.27 -9.50 -14.62
N VAL A 262 -0.88 -8.67 -15.59
CA VAL A 262 0.44 -8.03 -15.62
C VAL A 262 0.64 -7.11 -14.42
N GLU A 263 -0.34 -6.29 -14.07
CA GLU A 263 -0.34 -5.40 -12.90
C GLU A 263 -0.11 -6.19 -11.61
N ILE A 264 -0.89 -7.25 -11.40
CA ILE A 264 -0.78 -8.07 -10.17
C ILE A 264 0.59 -8.74 -10.10
N ILE A 265 1.05 -9.38 -11.17
CA ILE A 265 2.33 -10.07 -11.15
C ILE A 265 3.48 -9.08 -11.00
N THR A 266 3.38 -7.87 -11.57
CA THR A 266 4.37 -6.80 -11.40
C THR A 266 4.43 -6.35 -9.94
N GLU A 267 3.27 -6.15 -9.31
CA GLU A 267 3.20 -5.73 -7.91
C GLU A 267 3.78 -6.79 -6.97
N LEU A 268 3.40 -8.07 -7.18
CA LEU A 268 3.97 -9.19 -6.43
C LEU A 268 5.48 -9.32 -6.70
N GLN A 269 5.93 -9.24 -7.96
CA GLN A 269 7.36 -9.33 -8.31
C GLN A 269 8.17 -8.25 -7.57
N SER A 270 7.69 -7.00 -7.59
CA SER A 270 8.31 -5.90 -6.86
C SER A 270 8.38 -6.20 -5.36
N PHE A 271 7.27 -6.61 -4.76
CA PHE A 271 7.20 -6.95 -3.33
C PHE A 271 8.15 -8.09 -2.93
N TYR A 272 8.17 -9.21 -3.66
CA TYR A 272 9.04 -10.35 -3.36
C TYR A 272 10.52 -10.13 -3.69
N SER A 273 10.85 -9.04 -4.39
CA SER A 273 12.22 -8.55 -4.53
C SER A 273 12.71 -7.73 -3.33
N SER A 274 11.79 -7.29 -2.46
CA SER A 274 12.06 -6.43 -1.32
C SER A 274 12.29 -7.21 -0.02
N ASN A 275 12.86 -6.52 0.98
CA ASN A 275 13.08 -7.08 2.31
C ASN A 275 11.78 -7.33 3.10
N GLU A 276 10.67 -6.68 2.74
CA GLU A 276 9.37 -6.84 3.39
C GLU A 276 8.85 -8.27 3.23
N SER A 277 9.26 -8.95 2.16
CA SER A 277 8.88 -10.33 1.88
C SER A 277 9.70 -11.38 2.65
N ASN A 278 10.78 -11.02 3.34
CA ASN A 278 11.77 -11.98 3.87
C ASN A 278 11.17 -13.00 4.85
N ARG A 279 10.08 -12.64 5.53
CA ARG A 279 9.35 -13.49 6.48
C ARG A 279 8.33 -14.41 5.82
N ALA A 280 8.19 -14.37 4.50
CA ALA A 280 7.19 -15.16 3.80
C ALA A 280 7.47 -16.66 3.90
N TYR A 281 6.47 -17.40 4.36
CA TYR A 281 6.44 -18.85 4.37
C TYR A 281 5.38 -19.35 3.39
N PHE A 282 5.79 -20.26 2.51
CA PHE A 282 4.91 -20.94 1.56
C PHE A 282 5.07 -22.44 1.69
N LYS A 283 3.99 -23.17 1.44
CA LYS A 283 4.04 -24.63 1.36
C LYS A 283 4.59 -25.05 0.01
N THR A 284 5.12 -26.27 -0.05
CA THR A 284 5.62 -26.87 -1.29
C THR A 284 4.56 -26.85 -2.40
N ASP A 285 3.30 -27.09 -2.06
CA ASP A 285 2.20 -27.10 -3.04
C ASP A 285 1.91 -25.70 -3.60
N ASP A 286 2.12 -24.63 -2.81
CA ASP A 286 1.95 -23.25 -3.29
C ASP A 286 2.99 -22.94 -4.39
N ILE A 287 4.25 -23.32 -4.17
CA ILE A 287 5.34 -23.15 -5.15
C ILE A 287 5.14 -24.04 -6.38
N SER A 288 4.71 -25.30 -6.18
CA SER A 288 4.34 -26.20 -7.29
C SER A 288 3.26 -25.60 -8.18
N ASN A 289 2.20 -25.06 -7.57
CA ASN A 289 1.08 -24.44 -8.30
C ASN A 289 1.52 -23.18 -9.06
N LEU A 290 2.45 -22.41 -8.50
CA LEU A 290 3.00 -21.25 -9.17
C LEU A 290 3.83 -21.65 -10.41
N TYR A 291 4.70 -22.64 -10.29
CA TYR A 291 5.42 -23.21 -11.44
C TYR A 291 4.47 -23.80 -12.48
N GLN A 292 3.41 -24.49 -12.05
CA GLN A 292 2.41 -25.06 -12.96
C GLN A 292 1.71 -23.96 -13.78
N SER A 293 1.35 -22.85 -13.14
CA SER A 293 0.79 -21.66 -13.81
C SER A 293 1.77 -21.05 -14.81
N LEU A 294 3.04 -20.91 -14.43
CA LEU A 294 4.10 -20.48 -15.35
C LEU A 294 4.20 -21.40 -16.58
N ILE A 295 4.16 -22.73 -16.40
CA ILE A 295 4.19 -23.69 -17.51
C ILE A 295 3.00 -23.47 -18.46
N TYR A 296 1.80 -23.22 -17.94
CA TYR A 296 0.64 -22.92 -18.80
C TYR A 296 0.82 -21.65 -19.64
N LEU A 297 1.49 -20.63 -19.09
CA LEU A 297 1.82 -19.40 -19.81
C LEU A 297 2.90 -19.66 -20.88
N ILE A 298 4.01 -20.30 -20.51
CA ILE A 298 5.14 -20.61 -21.40
C ILE A 298 4.71 -21.47 -22.60
N LYS A 299 3.73 -22.37 -22.41
CA LYS A 299 3.19 -23.24 -23.48
C LYS A 299 2.60 -22.48 -24.66
N GLN A 300 2.31 -21.18 -24.50
CA GLN A 300 1.88 -20.35 -25.63
C GLN A 300 3.03 -19.80 -26.48
N GLU A 301 4.27 -20.12 -26.12
CA GLU A 301 5.48 -19.77 -26.86
C GLU A 301 5.64 -18.26 -27.11
N ARG A 302 5.21 -17.47 -26.13
CA ARG A 302 5.38 -16.01 -26.08
C ARG A 302 6.58 -15.61 -25.23
N GLY A 303 7.11 -14.41 -25.51
CA GLY A 303 8.29 -13.87 -24.84
C GLY A 303 9.61 -14.49 -25.30
N HIS A 304 10.72 -13.99 -24.76
CA HIS A 304 12.05 -14.45 -25.09
C HIS A 304 12.44 -15.68 -24.27
N PHE A 305 12.44 -16.85 -24.91
CA PHE A 305 12.88 -18.12 -24.30
C PHE A 305 14.19 -17.99 -23.50
N SER A 306 15.21 -17.36 -24.08
CA SER A 306 16.52 -17.18 -23.42
C SER A 306 16.41 -16.38 -22.12
N TYR A 307 15.53 -15.38 -22.07
CA TYR A 307 15.30 -14.60 -20.85
C TYR A 307 14.58 -15.44 -19.80
N ILE A 308 13.46 -16.09 -20.17
CA ILE A 308 12.71 -16.98 -19.27
C ILE A 308 13.64 -18.06 -18.68
N LYS A 309 14.42 -18.73 -19.53
CA LYS A 309 15.42 -19.73 -19.12
C LYS A 309 16.39 -19.13 -18.10
N SER A 310 16.98 -17.97 -18.39
CA SER A 310 17.98 -17.33 -17.52
C SER A 310 17.46 -16.99 -16.12
N LYS A 311 16.14 -16.83 -15.94
CA LYS A 311 15.54 -16.54 -14.64
C LYS A 311 15.22 -17.79 -13.83
N LEU A 312 14.85 -18.88 -14.48
CA LEU A 312 14.34 -20.09 -13.80
C LEU A 312 15.42 -21.15 -13.56
N VAL A 313 16.55 -21.05 -14.25
CA VAL A 313 17.63 -22.03 -14.24
C VAL A 313 18.74 -21.56 -13.30
N PHE A 314 18.85 -22.20 -12.13
CA PHE A 314 19.87 -21.91 -11.10
C PHE A 314 21.22 -22.60 -11.36
N ASP A 315 21.21 -23.67 -12.16
CA ASP A 315 22.40 -24.42 -12.58
C ASP A 315 22.34 -24.63 -14.09
N ASP A 316 23.47 -24.40 -14.76
CA ASP A 316 23.73 -24.28 -16.21
C ASP A 316 23.24 -25.47 -17.07
N THR A 317 21.94 -25.77 -17.01
CA THR A 317 21.30 -26.84 -17.75
C THR A 317 21.00 -26.36 -19.16
N ASP A 318 21.49 -27.13 -20.14
CA ASP A 318 21.33 -26.92 -21.57
C ASP A 318 19.89 -27.17 -22.05
N CYS A 319 18.88 -26.52 -21.46
CA CYS A 319 17.57 -26.43 -22.11
C CYS A 319 17.76 -25.62 -23.40
N LYS A 320 17.51 -26.22 -24.57
CA LYS A 320 17.71 -25.61 -25.88
C LYS A 320 16.44 -24.99 -26.46
N ASN A 321 15.28 -25.40 -25.95
CA ASN A 321 13.98 -24.97 -26.44
C ASN A 321 12.93 -24.98 -25.31
N ILE A 322 11.74 -24.47 -25.62
CA ILE A 322 10.61 -24.36 -24.70
C ILE A 322 10.14 -25.73 -24.18
N THR A 323 10.12 -26.76 -25.03
CA THR A 323 9.71 -28.12 -24.63
C THR A 323 10.62 -28.67 -23.54
N GLU A 324 11.94 -28.59 -23.73
CA GLU A 324 12.93 -29.02 -22.74
C GLU A 324 12.84 -28.23 -21.43
N LEU A 325 12.53 -26.93 -21.50
CA LEU A 325 12.27 -26.12 -20.31
C LEU A 325 11.01 -26.59 -19.57
N ILE A 326 9.92 -26.85 -20.29
CA ILE A 326 8.68 -27.37 -19.70
C ILE A 326 8.92 -28.73 -19.03
N ASP A 327 9.67 -29.63 -19.66
CA ASP A 327 10.02 -30.93 -19.09
C ASP A 327 10.86 -30.80 -17.83
N TYR A 328 11.84 -29.88 -17.83
CA TYR A 328 12.64 -29.56 -16.65
C TYR A 328 11.75 -29.04 -15.50
N LEU A 329 10.86 -28.08 -15.77
CA LEU A 329 9.96 -27.51 -14.76
C LEU A 329 8.99 -28.58 -14.21
N ASN A 330 8.42 -29.44 -15.06
CA ASN A 330 7.58 -30.57 -14.63
C ASN A 330 8.35 -31.55 -13.75
N LYS A 331 9.61 -31.84 -14.08
CA LYS A 331 10.48 -32.68 -13.23
C LYS A 331 10.77 -32.00 -11.89
N LYS A 332 11.00 -30.69 -11.88
CA LYS A 332 11.19 -29.91 -10.65
C LYS A 332 9.96 -29.97 -9.74
N ILE A 333 8.75 -29.83 -10.32
CA ILE A 333 7.48 -30.02 -9.61
C ILE A 333 7.35 -31.43 -9.05
N SER A 334 7.57 -32.46 -9.89
CA SER A 334 7.42 -33.86 -9.50
C SER A 334 8.39 -34.30 -8.40
N SER A 335 9.61 -33.77 -8.43
CA SER A 335 10.64 -34.02 -7.41
C SER A 335 10.53 -33.13 -6.18
N LYS A 336 9.63 -32.12 -6.20
CA LYS A 336 9.46 -31.12 -5.14
C LYS A 336 10.77 -30.41 -4.77
N ASN A 337 11.67 -30.23 -5.74
CA ASN A 337 12.98 -29.65 -5.54
C ASN A 337 12.96 -28.13 -5.72
N PHE A 338 12.55 -27.41 -4.67
CA PHE A 338 12.43 -25.95 -4.65
C PHE A 338 13.40 -25.33 -3.64
N LEU A 339 13.88 -24.13 -3.92
CA LEU A 339 14.70 -23.35 -2.98
C LEU A 339 13.85 -22.80 -1.82
N MET A 340 12.55 -22.59 -2.01
CA MET A 340 11.62 -22.06 -1.00
C MET A 340 12.05 -20.67 -0.50
N THR A 341 12.57 -19.84 -1.41
CA THR A 341 13.02 -18.47 -1.15
C THR A 341 12.16 -17.45 -1.88
N THR A 342 12.13 -16.22 -1.35
CA THR A 342 11.48 -15.07 -2.01
C THR A 342 12.13 -14.75 -3.34
N GLY A 343 13.46 -14.93 -3.46
CA GLY A 343 14.18 -14.82 -4.72
C GLY A 343 13.73 -15.84 -5.77
N GLU A 344 13.46 -17.10 -5.41
CA GLU A 344 12.90 -18.08 -6.35
C GLU A 344 11.51 -17.66 -6.84
N ILE A 345 10.66 -17.17 -5.95
CA ILE A 345 9.31 -16.68 -6.26
C ILE A 345 9.36 -15.48 -7.19
N GLU A 346 10.21 -14.51 -6.89
CA GLU A 346 10.44 -13.30 -7.70
C GLU A 346 10.87 -13.65 -9.13
N LEU A 347 11.79 -14.61 -9.28
CA LEU A 347 12.26 -15.08 -10.58
C LEU A 347 11.16 -15.82 -11.36
N ILE A 348 10.28 -16.55 -10.68
CA ILE A 348 9.09 -17.13 -11.32
C ILE A 348 8.18 -16.02 -11.85
N PHE A 349 7.90 -14.98 -11.06
CA PHE A 349 7.09 -13.86 -11.53
C PHE A 349 7.71 -13.13 -12.73
N ARG A 350 9.03 -12.93 -12.76
CA ARG A 350 9.72 -12.41 -13.96
C ARG A 350 9.51 -13.31 -15.18
N GLY A 351 9.57 -14.63 -15.00
CA GLY A 351 9.27 -15.60 -16.06
C GLY A 351 7.81 -15.51 -16.53
N MET A 352 6.86 -15.31 -15.62
CA MET A 352 5.45 -15.14 -15.95
C MET A 352 5.19 -13.85 -16.73
N LEU A 353 5.78 -12.73 -16.30
CA LEU A 353 5.67 -11.44 -17.01
C LEU A 353 6.22 -11.55 -18.42
N GLU A 354 7.40 -12.16 -18.59
CA GLU A 354 7.98 -12.39 -19.92
C GLU A 354 7.09 -13.28 -20.79
N ALA A 355 6.49 -14.34 -20.23
CA ALA A 355 5.61 -15.25 -20.95
C ALA A 355 4.27 -14.62 -21.33
N ILE A 356 3.75 -13.69 -20.52
CA ILE A 356 2.56 -12.90 -20.87
C ILE A 356 2.89 -11.94 -22.00
N TYR A 357 4.09 -11.33 -21.95
CA TYR A 357 4.53 -10.23 -22.82
C TYR A 357 3.56 -9.03 -22.66
N ASP A 358 3.81 -7.85 -23.23
CA ASP A 358 2.99 -6.64 -22.98
C ASP A 358 1.51 -6.72 -23.44
N ASP A 359 0.98 -7.91 -23.73
CA ASP A 359 -0.37 -8.19 -24.23
C ASP A 359 -0.99 -9.41 -23.51
N GLU A 360 -2.04 -9.18 -22.70
CA GLU A 360 -2.79 -10.25 -22.02
C GLU A 360 -4.07 -10.70 -22.76
N ASN A 361 -4.40 -10.13 -23.93
CA ASN A 361 -5.68 -10.39 -24.60
C ASN A 361 -5.84 -11.85 -25.07
N TRP A 362 -4.74 -12.58 -25.19
CA TRP A 362 -4.74 -14.00 -25.56
C TRP A 362 -5.10 -14.92 -24.38
N ILE A 363 -5.03 -14.43 -23.14
CA ILE A 363 -5.26 -15.23 -21.95
C ILE A 363 -6.77 -15.48 -21.80
N SER A 364 -7.18 -16.73 -22.05
CA SER A 364 -8.57 -17.13 -21.82
C SER A 364 -8.99 -16.91 -20.36
N HIS A 365 -10.28 -16.67 -20.12
CA HIS A 365 -10.82 -16.53 -18.78
C HIS A 365 -10.45 -17.70 -17.85
N ASN A 366 -10.52 -18.94 -18.34
CA ASN A 366 -10.16 -20.14 -17.57
C ASN A 366 -8.67 -20.16 -17.18
N LEU A 367 -7.78 -19.76 -18.09
CA LEU A 367 -6.35 -19.66 -17.79
C LEU A 367 -6.10 -18.54 -16.78
N ARG A 368 -6.74 -17.39 -16.94
CA ARG A 368 -6.64 -16.28 -15.99
C ARG A 368 -7.05 -16.69 -14.57
N GLU A 369 -8.20 -17.34 -14.41
CA GLU A 369 -8.63 -17.84 -13.09
C GLU A 369 -7.68 -18.91 -12.53
N THR A 370 -7.13 -19.78 -13.39
CA THR A 370 -6.10 -20.76 -12.97
C THR A 370 -4.87 -20.06 -12.41
N VAL A 371 -4.39 -19.02 -13.09
CA VAL A 371 -3.25 -18.23 -12.60
C VAL A 371 -3.62 -17.50 -11.30
N PHE A 372 -4.78 -16.87 -11.22
CA PHE A 372 -5.23 -16.21 -9.99
C PHE A 372 -5.30 -17.14 -8.77
N LEU A 373 -5.79 -18.37 -8.96
CA LEU A 373 -5.79 -19.38 -7.89
C LEU A 373 -4.37 -19.72 -7.43
N ALA A 374 -3.41 -19.81 -8.36
CA ALA A 374 -2.01 -20.04 -8.01
C ALA A 374 -1.35 -18.82 -7.34
N LEU A 375 -1.76 -17.60 -7.70
CA LEU A 375 -1.26 -16.36 -7.08
C LEU A 375 -1.84 -16.12 -5.68
N HIS A 376 -2.98 -16.73 -5.34
CA HIS A 376 -3.72 -16.44 -4.11
C HIS A 376 -2.89 -16.53 -2.81
N PRO A 377 -2.05 -17.55 -2.57
CA PRO A 377 -1.21 -17.59 -1.37
C PRO A 377 -0.25 -16.40 -1.27
N PHE A 378 0.29 -15.97 -2.42
CA PHE A 378 1.24 -14.85 -2.51
C PHE A 378 0.55 -13.50 -2.33
N MET A 379 -0.65 -13.34 -2.89
CA MET A 379 -1.49 -12.16 -2.65
C MET A 379 -1.90 -12.06 -1.17
N LYS A 380 -2.23 -13.19 -0.54
CA LYS A 380 -2.58 -13.22 0.88
C LYS A 380 -1.43 -12.76 1.77
N PHE A 381 -0.21 -13.21 1.49
CA PHE A 381 0.96 -12.75 2.25
C PHE A 381 1.30 -11.28 1.95
N TYR A 382 1.14 -10.84 0.69
CA TYR A 382 1.31 -9.43 0.30
C TYR A 382 0.37 -8.50 1.08
N ASP A 383 -0.94 -8.77 1.08
CA ASP A 383 -1.94 -7.97 1.79
C ASP A 383 -1.68 -7.94 3.31
N HIS A 384 -1.28 -9.08 3.85
CA HIS A 384 -0.91 -9.20 5.25
C HIS A 384 0.34 -8.37 5.59
N ALA A 385 1.39 -8.45 4.77
CA ALA A 385 2.62 -7.67 4.98
C ALA A 385 2.36 -6.16 4.85
N ASN A 386 1.55 -5.73 3.89
CA ASN A 386 1.10 -4.33 3.77
C ASN A 386 0.36 -3.87 5.03
N THR A 387 -0.50 -4.72 5.59
CA THR A 387 -1.21 -4.42 6.84
C THR A 387 -0.23 -4.26 8.01
N ILE A 388 0.76 -5.16 8.13
CA ILE A 388 1.82 -5.08 9.14
C ILE A 388 2.66 -3.80 8.97
N GLU A 389 3.05 -3.45 7.74
CA GLU A 389 3.81 -2.24 7.42
C GLU A 389 3.03 -0.98 7.85
N ARG A 390 1.75 -0.87 7.43
CA ARG A 390 0.89 0.26 7.82
C ARG A 390 0.79 0.41 9.32
N TYR A 391 0.52 -0.69 10.03
CA TYR A 391 0.34 -0.66 11.49
C TYR A 391 1.66 -0.51 12.25
N SER A 392 2.81 -0.82 11.64
CA SER A 392 4.12 -0.55 12.26
C SER A 392 4.46 0.94 12.29
N ASN A 393 3.81 1.73 11.43
CA ASN A 393 3.90 3.19 11.40
C ASN A 393 2.81 3.88 12.23
N PHE A 394 1.99 3.11 12.96
CA PHE A 394 1.09 3.59 14.01
C PHE A 394 1.88 3.87 15.29
#